data_AF-A0A431UMK7-F1
#
_entry.id   AF-A0A431UMK7-F1
#
_cell.length_a   1.000
_cell.length_b   1.000
_cell.length_c   1.000
_cell.angle_alpha   90.00
_cell.angle_beta   90.00
_cell.angle_gamma   90.00
#
_symmetry.space_group_name_H-M   'P 1'
#
loop_
_entity.id
_entity.type
_entity.pdbx_description
1 polymer ?
#
loop_
_entity_poly.entity_id
_entity_poly.type
_entity_poly.pdbx_seq_one_letter_code
_entity_poly.pdbx_strand_id
1 'polypeptide(L)'
;MPAKRTAPSAAPTLLSGGNPQIAKGEGDAPVQAYIAAMPDWKRPIGAQLDALIEQAVPGVHKAVKWNSPMYAVAPGEGWFLSFHCFTRYIKVAFFRGAALKPVPPEPSKSADTRYLHIAQDGVLDEARFLDWVRQAAALPGEHM
;
A
#
# COMPACT_ATOMS: atom_id res chain seq x y z
N MET A 1 -36.07 26.22 7.54
CA MET A 1 -35.04 25.59 6.69
C MET A 1 -34.98 24.11 7.07
N PRO A 2 -35.39 23.14 6.23
CA PRO A 2 -35.23 21.74 6.58
C PRO A 2 -33.75 21.36 6.40
N ALA A 3 -33.19 20.71 7.42
CA ALA A 3 -31.83 20.19 7.40
C ALA A 3 -31.67 19.10 6.34
N LYS A 4 -30.62 19.21 5.53
CA LYS A 4 -30.25 18.25 4.49
C LYS A 4 -29.80 16.95 5.17
N ARG A 5 -30.58 15.87 5.06
CA ARG A 5 -30.17 14.53 5.51
C ARG A 5 -28.95 14.10 4.69
N THR A 6 -27.82 13.88 5.35
CA THR A 6 -26.64 13.26 4.75
C THR A 6 -26.99 11.81 4.40
N ALA A 7 -26.94 11.49 3.10
CA ALA A 7 -27.07 10.11 2.64
C ALA A 7 -25.99 9.24 3.31
N PRO A 8 -26.26 7.95 3.58
CA PRO A 8 -25.21 7.05 4.04
C PRO A 8 -24.07 7.08 3.02
N SER A 9 -22.84 7.29 3.49
CA SER A 9 -21.64 7.27 2.66
C SER A 9 -21.58 5.93 1.93
N ALA A 10 -21.94 5.92 0.65
CA ALA A 10 -21.85 4.72 -0.16
C ALA A 10 -20.39 4.26 -0.17
N ALA A 11 -20.16 2.94 -0.05
CA ALA A 11 -18.83 2.39 -0.19
C ALA A 11 -18.22 2.85 -1.52
N PRO A 12 -16.92 3.23 -1.54
CA PRO A 12 -16.31 3.77 -2.75
C PRO A 12 -16.32 2.75 -3.88
N THR A 13 -16.40 3.24 -5.11
CA THR A 13 -16.37 2.42 -6.33
C THR A 13 -15.09 1.59 -6.39
N LEU A 14 -15.20 0.35 -6.85
CA LEU A 14 -14.05 -0.49 -7.14
C LEU A 14 -13.71 -0.42 -8.63
N LEU A 15 -12.43 -0.21 -8.95
CA LEU A 15 -11.89 -0.27 -10.30
C LEU A 15 -11.74 -1.73 -10.75
N SER A 16 -11.32 -1.91 -12.01
CA SER A 16 -10.94 -3.23 -12.52
C SER A 16 -9.89 -3.88 -11.60
N GLY A 17 -10.06 -5.17 -11.34
CA GLY A 17 -9.22 -5.90 -10.37
C GLY A 17 -9.65 -5.76 -8.91
N GLY A 18 -10.70 -4.99 -8.61
CA GLY A 18 -11.21 -4.79 -7.24
C GLY A 18 -10.42 -3.74 -6.44
N ASN A 19 -9.68 -2.87 -7.13
CA ASN A 19 -8.93 -1.79 -6.47
C ASN A 19 -9.85 -0.65 -6.03
N PRO A 20 -9.85 -0.26 -4.75
CA PRO A 20 -10.64 0.89 -4.29
C PRO A 20 -10.29 2.17 -5.04
N GLN A 21 -11.31 2.87 -5.54
CA GLN A 21 -11.17 4.20 -6.11
C GLN A 21 -11.24 5.23 -4.99
N ILE A 22 -10.08 5.71 -4.54
CA ILE A 22 -9.95 6.73 -3.50
C ILE A 22 -9.29 7.96 -4.10
N ALA A 23 -9.88 9.12 -3.84
CA ALA A 23 -9.33 10.39 -4.29
C ALA A 23 -7.90 10.59 -3.76
N LYS A 24 -7.06 11.26 -4.55
CA LYS A 24 -5.71 11.62 -4.12
C LYS A 24 -5.78 12.40 -2.81
N GLY A 25 -4.98 12.00 -1.83
CA GLY A 25 -4.93 12.65 -0.52
C GLY A 25 -3.67 12.26 0.24
N GLU A 26 -3.24 13.14 1.13
CA GLU A 26 -2.08 12.94 2.01
C GLU A 26 -2.54 12.56 3.42
N GLY A 27 -1.67 11.84 4.14
CA GLY A 27 -1.90 11.41 5.52
C GLY A 27 -2.57 10.04 5.64
N ASP A 28 -2.86 9.68 6.89
CA ASP A 28 -3.39 8.36 7.24
C ASP A 28 -4.85 8.15 6.79
N ALA A 29 -5.70 9.16 6.94
CA ALA A 29 -7.13 9.08 6.62
C ALA A 29 -7.45 8.53 5.20
N PRO A 30 -6.82 8.99 4.10
CA PRO A 30 -7.08 8.43 2.78
C PRO A 30 -6.59 6.98 2.64
N VAL A 31 -5.50 6.59 3.31
CA VAL A 31 -5.02 5.20 3.32
C VAL A 31 -5.97 4.29 4.10
N GLN A 32 -6.46 4.72 5.26
CA GLN A 32 -7.47 3.97 6.01
C GLN A 32 -8.77 3.83 5.23
N ALA A 33 -9.20 4.87 4.51
CA ALA A 33 -10.36 4.80 3.62
C ALA A 33 -10.15 3.79 2.48
N TYR A 34 -8.94 3.72 1.92
CA TYR A 34 -8.57 2.69 0.94
C TYR A 34 -8.66 1.29 1.55
N ILE A 35 -8.04 1.05 2.71
CA ILE A 35 -8.02 -0.25 3.38
C ILE A 35 -9.44 -0.71 3.75
N ALA A 36 -10.26 0.20 4.29
CA ALA A 36 -11.64 -0.09 4.64
C ALA A 36 -12.49 -0.50 3.43
N ALA A 37 -12.14 -0.01 2.25
CA ALA A 37 -12.80 -0.31 0.98
C ALA A 37 -12.24 -1.53 0.24
N MET A 38 -11.09 -2.08 0.66
CA MET A 38 -10.55 -3.28 0.03
C MET A 38 -11.56 -4.43 0.15
N PRO A 39 -11.79 -5.21 -0.93
CA PRO A 39 -12.81 -6.26 -0.93
C PRO A 39 -12.34 -7.53 -0.22
N ASP A 40 -13.27 -8.22 0.42
CA ASP A 40 -13.14 -9.59 0.92
C ASP A 40 -11.89 -9.81 1.80
N TRP A 41 -11.14 -10.88 1.51
CA TRP A 41 -9.90 -11.27 2.17
C TRP A 41 -8.79 -10.21 2.06
N LYS A 42 -8.90 -9.25 1.13
CA LYS A 42 -7.85 -8.25 0.92
C LYS A 42 -7.85 -7.19 2.01
N ARG A 43 -9.00 -6.89 2.62
CA ARG A 43 -9.09 -5.90 3.72
C ARG A 43 -8.24 -6.26 4.94
N PRO A 44 -8.36 -7.46 5.54
CA PRO A 44 -7.52 -7.80 6.68
C PRO A 44 -6.02 -7.80 6.33
N ILE A 45 -5.65 -8.25 5.13
CA ILE A 45 -4.25 -8.19 4.66
C ILE A 45 -3.79 -6.73 4.47
N GLY A 46 -4.62 -5.87 3.90
CA GLY A 46 -4.31 -4.44 3.77
C GLY A 46 -4.06 -3.74 5.11
N ALA A 47 -4.89 -4.05 6.11
CA ALA A 47 -4.71 -3.56 7.47
C ALA A 47 -3.43 -4.10 8.12
N GLN A 48 -3.11 -5.39 7.90
CA GLN A 48 -1.87 -6.00 8.39
C GLN A 48 -0.64 -5.38 7.73
N LEU A 49 -0.66 -5.12 6.42
CA LEU A 49 0.42 -4.44 5.71
C LEU A 49 0.68 -3.05 6.29
N ASP A 50 -0.37 -2.25 6.45
CA ASP A 50 -0.26 -0.90 7.01
C ASP A 50 0.33 -0.91 8.43
N ALA A 51 -0.17 -1.79 9.31
CA ALA A 51 0.34 -1.92 10.67
C ALA A 51 1.83 -2.35 10.70
N LEU A 52 2.24 -3.29 9.86
CA LEU A 52 3.64 -3.71 9.77
C LEU A 52 4.54 -2.58 9.22
N ILE A 53 4.03 -1.77 8.29
CA ILE A 53 4.78 -0.63 7.76
C ILE A 53 4.97 0.44 8.86
N GLU A 54 3.92 0.77 9.61
CA GLU A 54 4.01 1.70 10.75
C GLU A 54 4.93 1.19 11.85
N GLN A 55 4.91 -0.11 12.11
CA GLN A 55 5.81 -0.74 13.08
C GLN A 55 7.28 -0.64 12.63
N ALA A 56 7.55 -0.85 11.34
CA ALA A 56 8.90 -0.77 10.79
C ALA A 56 9.41 0.68 10.70
N VAL A 57 8.52 1.64 10.43
CA VAL A 57 8.85 3.06 10.25
C VAL A 57 7.87 3.90 11.08
N PRO A 58 8.14 4.12 12.37
CA PRO A 58 7.29 4.96 13.21
C PRO A 58 7.17 6.38 12.62
N GLY A 59 5.95 6.86 12.44
CA GLY A 59 5.69 8.18 11.83
C GLY A 59 5.81 8.22 10.30
N VAL A 60 5.77 7.06 9.63
CA VAL A 60 5.78 6.93 8.17
C VAL A 60 4.82 7.92 7.50
N HIS A 61 5.31 8.59 6.46
CA HIS A 61 4.48 9.47 5.64
C HIS A 61 3.64 8.64 4.67
N LYS A 62 2.32 8.85 4.71
CA LYS A 62 1.33 8.11 3.93
C LYS A 62 0.60 9.02 2.95
N ALA A 63 0.20 8.45 1.82
CA ALA A 63 -0.69 9.10 0.86
C ALA A 63 -1.48 8.06 0.05
N VAL A 64 -2.55 8.51 -0.60
CA VAL A 64 -3.11 7.82 -1.77
C VAL A 64 -2.77 8.62 -3.02
N LYS A 65 -2.07 7.98 -3.97
CA LYS A 65 -1.78 8.54 -5.30
C LYS A 65 -2.12 7.50 -6.35
N TRP A 66 -2.72 7.93 -7.47
CA TRP A 66 -3.16 7.04 -8.56
C TRP A 66 -3.99 5.83 -8.07
N ASN A 67 -4.90 6.05 -7.10
CA ASN A 67 -5.70 5.02 -6.43
C ASN A 67 -4.87 3.91 -5.75
N SER A 68 -3.68 4.21 -5.24
CA SER A 68 -2.85 3.26 -4.49
C SER A 68 -2.29 3.94 -3.24
N PRO A 69 -2.26 3.25 -2.08
CA PRO A 69 -1.49 3.68 -0.93
C PRO A 69 -0.01 3.80 -1.27
N MET A 70 0.62 4.86 -0.80
CA MET A 70 2.04 5.18 -0.97
C MET A 70 2.65 5.48 0.39
N TYR A 71 3.87 5.01 0.61
CA TYR A 71 4.59 5.16 1.87
C TYR A 71 5.98 5.74 1.63
N ALA A 72 6.34 6.73 2.43
CA ALA A 72 7.61 7.45 2.41
C ALA A 72 8.13 7.60 3.84
N VAL A 73 9.45 7.71 4.03
CA VAL A 73 10.04 7.85 5.37
C VAL A 73 9.62 9.18 6.01
N ALA A 74 9.63 10.25 5.23
CA ALA A 74 9.17 11.57 5.61
C ALA A 74 8.63 12.33 4.38
N PRO A 75 7.87 13.42 4.56
CA PRO A 75 7.45 14.26 3.46
C PRO A 75 8.65 14.76 2.65
N GLY A 76 8.63 14.55 1.32
CA GLY A 76 9.69 14.99 0.42
C GLY A 76 10.83 13.99 0.16
N GLU A 77 10.96 12.92 0.95
CA GLU A 77 12.04 11.90 0.80
C GLU A 77 11.79 10.89 -0.33
N GLY A 78 10.69 11.03 -1.07
CA GLY A 78 10.27 10.08 -2.08
C GLY A 78 9.61 8.82 -1.48
N TRP A 79 8.97 8.04 -2.33
CA TRP A 79 8.20 6.86 -1.92
C TRP A 79 9.10 5.62 -1.93
N PHE A 80 9.03 4.76 -0.92
CA PHE A 80 9.78 3.51 -0.90
C PHE A 80 8.89 2.27 -1.15
N LEU A 81 7.59 2.40 -0.87
CA LEU A 81 6.62 1.30 -0.97
C LEU A 81 5.25 1.78 -1.44
N SER A 82 4.56 0.93 -2.21
CA SER A 82 3.13 1.07 -2.53
C SER A 82 2.46 -0.30 -2.56
N PHE A 83 1.13 -0.36 -2.43
CA PHE A 83 0.39 -1.57 -2.77
C PHE A 83 -0.90 -1.31 -3.55
N HIS A 84 -1.35 -2.31 -4.29
CA HIS A 84 -2.52 -2.23 -5.17
C HIS A 84 -3.26 -3.56 -5.23
N CYS A 85 -4.60 -3.52 -5.24
CA CYS A 85 -5.40 -4.74 -5.36
C CYS A 85 -5.54 -5.16 -6.83
N PHE A 86 -5.25 -6.43 -7.10
CA PHE A 86 -5.59 -7.12 -8.34
C PHE A 86 -6.63 -8.20 -8.05
N THR A 87 -7.31 -8.71 -9.08
CA THR A 87 -8.38 -9.71 -8.91
C THR A 87 -7.96 -10.86 -7.98
N ARG A 88 -6.76 -11.40 -8.19
CA ARG A 88 -6.26 -12.62 -7.54
C ARG A 88 -5.23 -12.39 -6.43
N TYR A 89 -4.65 -11.20 -6.33
CA TYR A 89 -3.58 -10.91 -5.38
C TYR A 89 -3.56 -9.44 -4.98
N ILE A 90 -2.91 -9.12 -3.87
CA ILE A 90 -2.43 -7.78 -3.57
C ILE A 90 -0.99 -7.69 -4.06
N LYS A 91 -0.69 -6.67 -4.85
CA LYS A 91 0.68 -6.39 -5.30
C LYS A 91 1.29 -5.35 -4.38
N VAL A 92 2.33 -5.72 -3.65
CA VAL A 92 3.20 -4.76 -2.96
C VAL A 92 4.39 -4.45 -3.85
N ALA A 93 4.68 -3.18 -4.08
CA ALA A 93 5.81 -2.69 -4.84
C ALA A 93 6.84 -2.08 -3.91
N PHE A 94 8.06 -2.61 -3.96
CA PHE A 94 9.26 -2.01 -3.36
C PHE A 94 10.04 -1.31 -4.47
N PHE A 95 10.10 0.03 -4.42
CA PHE A 95 10.62 0.83 -5.54
C PHE A 95 12.12 0.61 -5.77
N ARG A 96 12.88 0.37 -4.69
CA ARG A 96 14.29 -0.10 -4.72
C ARG A 96 14.42 -1.59 -4.39
N GLY A 97 13.42 -2.39 -4.79
CA GLY A 97 13.31 -3.81 -4.45
C GLY A 97 14.50 -4.68 -4.85
N ALA A 98 15.19 -4.35 -5.95
CA ALA A 98 16.37 -5.09 -6.42
C ALA A 98 17.58 -5.01 -5.47
N ALA A 99 17.63 -4.00 -4.60
CA ALA A 99 18.69 -3.83 -3.62
C ALA A 99 18.41 -4.56 -2.28
N LEU A 100 17.19 -5.06 -2.09
CA LEU A 100 16.78 -5.74 -0.85
C LEU A 100 17.35 -7.16 -0.78
N LYS A 101 17.52 -7.67 0.44
CA LYS A 101 18.07 -8.99 0.73
C LYS A 101 17.14 -9.77 1.67
N PRO A 102 16.61 -10.93 1.25
CA PRO A 102 16.61 -11.44 -0.13
C PRO A 102 15.84 -10.50 -1.05
N VAL A 103 16.03 -10.62 -2.36
CA VAL A 103 15.27 -9.82 -3.33
C VAL A 103 13.81 -10.29 -3.34
N PRO A 104 12.79 -9.40 -3.29
CA PRO A 104 11.40 -9.80 -3.45
C PRO A 104 11.19 -10.54 -4.78
N PRO A 105 10.33 -11.57 -4.79
CA PRO A 105 10.38 -12.63 -5.81
C PRO A 105 9.98 -12.15 -7.21
N GLU A 106 9.07 -11.17 -7.31
CA GLU A 106 8.45 -10.83 -8.58
C GLU A 106 9.21 -9.69 -9.29
N PRO A 107 9.64 -9.88 -10.55
CA PRO A 107 10.35 -8.86 -11.30
C PRO A 107 9.42 -7.72 -11.74
N SER A 108 10.00 -6.55 -12.00
CA SER A 108 9.34 -5.43 -12.67
C SER A 108 9.94 -5.19 -14.06
N LYS A 109 9.22 -4.43 -14.89
CA LYS A 109 9.79 -3.84 -16.11
C LYS A 109 10.86 -2.78 -15.80
N SER A 110 10.73 -2.12 -14.64
CA SER A 110 11.80 -1.28 -14.09
C SER A 110 12.90 -2.17 -13.53
N ALA A 111 14.16 -1.80 -13.75
CA ALA A 111 15.31 -2.56 -13.25
C ALA A 111 15.33 -2.63 -11.71
N ASP A 112 14.90 -1.56 -11.04
CA ASP A 112 15.03 -1.40 -9.59
C ASP A 112 13.84 -1.97 -8.81
N THR A 113 12.61 -1.83 -9.34
CA THR A 113 11.41 -2.23 -8.62
C THR A 113 11.28 -3.74 -8.54
N ARG A 114 10.86 -4.26 -7.39
CA ARG A 114 10.41 -5.66 -7.24
C ARG A 114 9.07 -5.71 -6.55
N TYR A 115 8.32 -6.78 -6.81
CA TYR A 115 7.01 -6.98 -6.21
C TYR A 115 7.00 -8.17 -5.25
N LEU A 116 6.07 -8.09 -4.31
CA LEU A 116 5.54 -9.21 -3.58
C LEU A 116 4.06 -9.35 -3.97
N HIS A 117 3.66 -10.50 -4.48
CA HIS A 117 2.26 -10.83 -4.71
C HIS A 117 1.74 -11.66 -3.53
N ILE A 118 0.74 -11.14 -2.84
CA ILE A 118 0.06 -11.85 -1.75
C ILE A 118 -1.25 -12.40 -2.32
N ALA A 119 -1.34 -13.72 -2.43
CA ALA A 119 -2.54 -14.42 -2.88
C ALA A 119 -3.49 -14.69 -1.71
N GLN A 120 -4.75 -15.03 -2.02
CA GLN A 120 -5.80 -15.28 -1.03
C GLN A 120 -5.47 -16.41 -0.04
N ASP A 121 -4.80 -17.43 -0.54
CA ASP A 121 -4.35 -18.63 0.18
C ASP A 121 -2.90 -18.51 0.67
N GLY A 122 -2.23 -17.39 0.34
CA GLY A 122 -0.88 -17.11 0.78
C GLY A 122 -0.84 -16.56 2.20
N VAL A 123 0.07 -17.07 3.02
CA VAL A 123 0.40 -16.46 4.31
C VAL A 123 1.45 -15.38 4.09
N LEU A 124 1.21 -14.18 4.61
CA LEU A 124 2.22 -13.13 4.66
C LEU A 124 3.27 -13.52 5.71
N ASP A 125 4.52 -13.75 5.28
CA ASP A 125 5.66 -13.86 6.19
C ASP A 125 5.97 -12.47 6.76
N GLU A 126 5.42 -12.19 7.95
CA GLU A 126 5.53 -10.88 8.60
C GLU A 126 6.98 -10.51 8.91
N ALA A 127 7.80 -11.48 9.33
CA ALA A 127 9.19 -11.23 9.68
C ALA A 127 9.98 -10.82 8.43
N ARG A 128 9.77 -11.52 7.32
CA ARG A 128 10.36 -11.16 6.03
C ARG A 128 9.85 -9.80 5.54
N PHE A 129 8.56 -9.54 5.67
CA PHE A 129 7.97 -8.28 5.23
C PHE A 129 8.53 -7.09 6.02
N LEU A 130 8.60 -7.18 7.34
CA LEU A 130 9.19 -6.15 8.20
C LEU A 130 10.66 -5.87 7.85
N ASP A 131 11.44 -6.92 7.62
CA ASP A 131 12.83 -6.80 7.18
C ASP A 131 12.94 -6.03 5.85
N TRP A 132 12.11 -6.37 4.86
CA TRP A 132 12.06 -5.63 3.59
C TRP A 132 11.64 -4.18 3.75
N VAL A 133 10.65 -3.88 4.58
CA VAL A 133 10.22 -2.49 4.82
C VAL A 133 11.35 -1.68 5.43
N ARG A 134 12.06 -2.21 6.44
CA ARG A 134 13.21 -1.54 7.05
C ARG A 134 14.33 -1.28 6.05
N GLN A 135 14.65 -2.27 5.23
CA GLN A 135 15.67 -2.12 4.19
C GLN A 135 15.25 -1.08 3.14
N ALA A 136 13.99 -1.11 2.68
CA ALA A 136 13.48 -0.17 1.69
C ALA A 136 13.44 1.27 2.23
N ALA A 137 13.07 1.45 3.50
CA ALA A 137 13.08 2.74 4.18
C ALA A 137 14.49 3.32 4.39
N ALA A 138 15.52 2.49 4.38
CA ALA A 138 16.92 2.93 4.48
C ALA A 138 17.53 3.37 3.13
N LEU A 139 16.79 3.21 2.02
CA LEU A 139 17.22 3.56 0.67
C LEU A 139 16.55 4.86 0.20
N PRO A 140 17.17 5.60 -0.74
CA PRO A 140 16.53 6.76 -1.35
C PRO A 140 15.19 6.41 -2.00
N GLY A 141 14.14 7.13 -1.64
CA GLY A 141 12.81 6.98 -2.21
C GLY A 141 12.76 7.33 -3.70
N GLU A 142 11.67 6.93 -4.34
CA GLU A 142 11.37 7.26 -5.73
C GLU A 142 10.47 8.50 -5.79
N HIS A 143 10.88 9.51 -6.57
CA HIS A 143 10.08 10.71 -6.80
C HIS A 143 9.17 10.49 -8.00
N MET A 144 7.86 10.64 -7.78
CA MET A 144 6.81 10.40 -8.77
C MET A 144 5.73 11.48 -8.74
#